data_AF-A0A8T5PY15-F1
#
_entry.id   AF-A0A8T5PY15-F1
#
_cell.length_a   1.000
_cell.length_b   1.000
_cell.length_c   1.000
_cell.angle_alpha   90.00
_cell.angle_beta   90.00
_cell.angle_gamma   90.00
#
_symmetry.space_group_name_H-M   'P 1'
#
loop_
_entity.id
_entity.type
_entity.pdbx_description
1 polymer ?
#
loop_
_entity_poly.entity_id
_entity_poly.type
_entity_poly.pdbx_seq_one_letter_code
_entity_poly.pdbx_strand_id
1 'polypeptide(L)'
;MNLVDITKEIPKAVFEILSKDIEKLRPAQSKSIQKGLFKGKNLVVCTPTASGKTLIAELAAAKTILEKRAKAVYIVPLKALGSEKYKDFTKRYDKIWRTALSIGDIDSADPQLIDYDLIITPAEKLDS
;
A
#
# COMPACT_ATOMS: atom_id res chain seq x y z
N MET A 1 -11.48 -17.18 1.91
CA MET A 1 -10.03 -17.16 2.07
C MET A 1 -9.74 -16.43 3.37
N ASN A 2 -9.10 -17.13 4.29
CA ASN A 2 -8.62 -16.58 5.54
C ASN A 2 -7.26 -15.93 5.30
N LEU A 3 -6.85 -15.02 6.18
CA LEU A 3 -5.53 -14.38 6.09
C LEU A 3 -4.41 -15.43 6.21
N VAL A 4 -4.62 -16.47 7.03
CA VAL A 4 -3.67 -17.58 7.20
C VAL A 4 -3.37 -18.31 5.88
N ASP A 5 -4.31 -18.32 4.93
CA ASP A 5 -4.18 -19.00 3.64
C ASP A 5 -3.09 -18.36 2.76
N ILE A 6 -2.70 -17.11 3.02
CA ILE A 6 -1.72 -16.36 2.22
C ILE A 6 -0.40 -16.10 2.94
N THR A 7 -0.16 -16.73 4.09
CA THR A 7 1.06 -16.56 4.90
C THR A 7 2.36 -16.85 4.14
N LYS A 8 2.32 -17.71 3.11
CA LYS A 8 3.47 -18.01 2.24
C LYS A 8 3.72 -16.96 1.16
N GLU A 9 2.74 -16.11 0.88
CA GLU A 9 2.75 -15.12 -0.21
C GLU A 9 3.15 -13.72 0.26
N ILE A 10 3.16 -13.49 1.57
CA ILE A 10 3.49 -12.20 2.18
C ILE A 10 4.59 -12.33 3.24
N PRO A 11 5.39 -11.29 3.48
CA PRO A 11 6.38 -11.28 4.55
C PRO A 11 5.74 -11.51 5.93
N LYS A 12 6.44 -12.27 6.79
CA LYS A 12 5.95 -12.63 8.14
C LYS A 12 5.52 -11.41 8.96
N ALA A 13 6.30 -10.32 8.92
CA ALA A 13 6.00 -9.09 9.66
C ALA A 13 4.68 -8.44 9.22
N VAL A 14 4.32 -8.56 7.94
CA VAL A 14 3.05 -8.05 7.39
C VAL A 14 1.88 -8.88 7.93
N PHE A 15 2.03 -10.21 7.93
CA PHE A 15 1.03 -11.09 8.51
C PHE A 15 0.78 -10.78 10.00
N GLU A 16 1.85 -10.63 10.80
CA GLU A 16 1.75 -10.31 12.24
C GLU A 16 1.05 -8.97 12.53
N ILE A 17 1.17 -8.00 11.62
CA ILE A 17 0.46 -6.72 11.72
C ILE A 17 -1.02 -6.90 11.38
N LEU A 18 -1.32 -7.55 10.24
CA LEU A 18 -2.67 -7.71 9.73
C LEU A 18 -3.52 -8.67 10.56
N SER A 19 -2.92 -9.71 11.15
CA SER A 19 -3.64 -10.73 11.92
C SER A 19 -4.25 -10.21 13.23
N LYS A 20 -3.90 -8.98 13.65
CA LYS A 20 -4.46 -8.34 14.84
C LYS A 20 -5.92 -7.93 14.66
N ASP A 21 -6.31 -7.61 13.43
CA ASP A 21 -7.63 -7.07 13.11
C ASP A 21 -8.28 -7.72 11.88
N ILE A 22 -7.56 -8.59 11.16
CA ILE A 22 -8.03 -9.25 9.94
C ILE A 22 -7.86 -10.77 10.05
N GLU A 23 -8.97 -11.47 10.23
CA GLU A 23 -9.00 -12.94 10.15
C GLU A 23 -9.33 -13.41 8.73
N LYS A 24 -10.30 -12.76 8.08
CA LYS A 24 -10.87 -13.19 6.80
C LYS A 24 -10.78 -12.10 5.73
N LEU A 25 -10.33 -12.49 4.54
CA LEU A 25 -10.27 -11.60 3.39
C LEU A 25 -11.65 -11.45 2.75
N ARG A 26 -11.98 -10.21 2.38
CA ARG A 26 -13.20 -9.89 1.64
C ARG A 26 -13.15 -10.46 0.22
N PRO A 27 -14.31 -10.63 -0.45
CA PRO A 27 -14.35 -11.24 -1.79
C PRO A 27 -13.45 -10.54 -2.81
N ALA A 28 -13.41 -9.21 -2.84
CA ALA A 28 -12.57 -8.45 -3.76
C ALA A 28 -11.06 -8.63 -3.50
N GLN A 29 -10.66 -8.74 -2.23
CA GLN A 29 -9.27 -8.98 -1.83
C GLN A 29 -8.83 -10.37 -2.28
N SER A 30 -9.63 -11.39 -1.95
CA SER A 30 -9.40 -12.79 -2.36
C SER A 30 -9.31 -12.92 -3.89
N LYS A 31 -10.23 -12.26 -4.61
CA LYS A 31 -10.24 -12.27 -6.08
C LYS A 31 -9.00 -11.59 -6.67
N SER A 32 -8.52 -10.52 -6.08
CA SER A 32 -7.30 -9.83 -6.54
C SER A 32 -6.06 -10.71 -6.40
N ILE A 33 -5.95 -11.44 -5.28
CA ILE A 33 -4.89 -12.42 -5.06
C ILE A 33 -4.94 -13.52 -6.14
N GLN A 34 -6.11 -14.12 -6.36
CA GLN A 34 -6.30 -15.14 -7.40
C GLN A 34 -5.98 -14.63 -8.82
N LYS A 35 -6.23 -13.34 -9.09
CA LYS A 35 -5.92 -12.70 -10.37
C LYS A 35 -4.45 -12.32 -10.52
N GLY A 36 -3.63 -12.51 -9.50
CA GLY A 36 -2.17 -12.40 -9.58
C GLY A 36 -1.58 -11.19 -8.88
N LEU A 37 -2.22 -10.70 -7.80
CA LEU A 37 -1.68 -9.61 -6.96
C LEU A 37 -0.22 -9.84 -6.57
N PHE A 38 0.12 -11.07 -6.18
CA PHE A 38 1.47 -11.46 -5.76
C PHE A 38 2.36 -11.92 -6.91
N LYS A 39 1.84 -11.96 -8.14
CA LYS A 39 2.54 -12.45 -9.35
C LYS A 39 3.08 -11.32 -10.23
N GLY A 40 3.12 -10.10 -9.71
CA GLY A 40 3.60 -8.91 -10.46
C GLY A 40 2.70 -8.51 -11.63
N LYS A 41 1.44 -8.95 -11.66
CA LYS A 41 0.49 -8.55 -12.69
C LYS A 41 -0.10 -7.19 -12.38
N ASN A 42 -0.36 -6.40 -13.43
CA ASN A 42 -1.16 -5.18 -13.31
C ASN A 42 -2.63 -5.54 -13.11
N LEU A 43 -3.28 -4.92 -12.11
CA LEU A 43 -4.67 -5.20 -11.76
C LEU A 43 -5.49 -3.90 -11.73
N VAL A 44 -6.67 -3.94 -12.36
CA VAL A 44 -7.70 -2.91 -12.19
C VAL A 44 -8.81 -3.51 -11.31
N VAL A 45 -9.06 -2.91 -10.16
CA VAL A 45 -9.96 -3.46 -9.14
C VAL A 45 -11.16 -2.53 -8.95
N CYS A 46 -12.29 -2.89 -9.57
CA CYS A 46 -13.54 -2.14 -9.48
C CYS A 46 -14.45 -2.73 -8.42
N THR A 47 -14.70 -1.99 -7.34
CA THR A 47 -15.58 -2.42 -6.27
C THR A 47 -16.23 -1.20 -5.59
N PRO A 48 -17.39 -1.38 -4.93
CA PRO A 48 -17.97 -0.36 -4.06
C PRO A 48 -16.99 0.16 -3.00
N THR A 49 -17.23 1.38 -2.49
CA THR A 49 -16.54 1.90 -1.29
C THR A 49 -16.79 0.99 -0.09
N ALA A 50 -15.95 1.09 0.95
CA ALA A 50 -15.99 0.23 2.13
C ALA A 50 -15.78 -1.28 1.90
N SER A 51 -15.38 -1.73 0.70
CA SER A 51 -15.07 -3.14 0.39
C SER A 51 -13.65 -3.59 0.77
N GLY A 52 -12.79 -2.67 1.23
CA GLY A 52 -11.41 -2.96 1.61
C GLY A 52 -10.39 -2.91 0.46
N LYS A 53 -10.58 -2.00 -0.52
CA LYS A 53 -9.61 -1.75 -1.61
C LYS A 53 -8.21 -1.37 -1.09
N THR A 54 -8.14 -0.61 0.01
CA THR A 54 -6.86 -0.19 0.60
C THR A 54 -5.98 -1.38 0.96
N LEU A 55 -6.54 -2.45 1.54
CA LEU A 55 -5.75 -3.65 1.87
C LEU A 55 -5.12 -4.31 0.64
N ILE A 56 -5.77 -4.24 -0.52
CA ILE A 56 -5.23 -4.79 -1.77
C ILE A 56 -3.95 -4.03 -2.15
N ALA A 57 -3.98 -2.70 -2.04
CA ALA A 57 -2.82 -1.84 -2.26
C ALA A 57 -1.74 -2.05 -1.19
N GLU A 58 -2.12 -2.17 0.09
CA GLU A 58 -1.20 -2.46 1.19
C GLU A 58 -0.43 -3.77 0.95
N LEU A 59 -1.12 -4.84 0.57
CA LEU A 59 -0.51 -6.14 0.27
C LEU A 59 0.44 -6.07 -0.94
N ALA A 60 0.10 -5.32 -1.98
CA ALA A 60 0.97 -5.11 -3.14
C ALA A 60 2.21 -4.29 -2.79
N ALA A 61 2.04 -3.20 -2.03
CA ALA A 61 3.12 -2.34 -1.57
C ALA A 61 4.09 -3.12 -0.67
N ALA A 62 3.55 -3.87 0.30
CA ALA A 62 4.34 -4.66 1.23
C ALA A 62 5.24 -5.67 0.51
N LYS A 63 4.73 -6.37 -0.50
CA LYS A 63 5.51 -7.33 -1.29
C LYS A 63 6.64 -6.62 -2.07
N THR A 64 6.33 -5.46 -2.65
CA THR A 64 7.30 -4.66 -3.41
C THR A 64 8.42 -4.13 -2.51
N ILE A 65 8.06 -3.56 -1.37
CA ILE A 65 8.99 -2.95 -0.43
C ILE A 65 9.87 -4.02 0.23
N LEU A 66 9.28 -5.07 0.77
CA LEU A 66 10.00 -5.99 1.65
C LEU A 66 10.68 -7.14 0.91
N GLU A 67 10.09 -7.65 -0.17
CA GLU A 67 10.69 -8.76 -0.93
C GLU A 67 11.55 -8.25 -2.09
N LYS A 68 11.06 -7.25 -2.85
CA LYS A 68 11.79 -6.73 -4.01
C LYS A 68 12.75 -5.59 -3.67
N ARG A 69 12.73 -5.07 -2.43
CA ARG A 69 13.56 -3.94 -1.98
C ARG A 69 13.39 -2.70 -2.90
N ALA A 70 12.16 -2.46 -3.35
CA ALA A 70 11.80 -1.38 -4.25
C ALA A 70 10.77 -0.44 -3.61
N LYS A 71 10.75 0.82 -4.04
CA LYS A 71 9.78 1.81 -3.54
C LYS A 71 8.38 1.53 -4.09
N ALA A 72 7.35 1.89 -3.32
CA ALA A 72 5.97 1.91 -3.77
C ALA A 72 5.44 3.35 -3.76
N VAL A 73 4.64 3.70 -4.77
CA VAL A 73 3.95 5.00 -4.86
C VAL A 73 2.46 4.78 -4.72
N TYR A 74 1.83 5.50 -3.78
CA TYR A 74 0.39 5.48 -3.55
C TYR A 74 -0.20 6.83 -3.96
N ILE A 75 -0.90 6.83 -5.10
CA ILE A 75 -1.47 8.04 -5.68
C ILE A 75 -2.83 8.33 -5.05
N VAL A 76 -3.03 9.57 -4.60
CA VAL A 76 -4.30 10.06 -4.03
C VAL A 76 -4.91 11.15 -4.91
N PRO A 77 -6.25 11.30 -4.94
CA PRO A 77 -6.88 12.35 -5.75
C PRO A 77 -6.84 13.73 -5.09
N LEU A 78 -6.62 13.81 -3.77
CA LEU A 78 -6.61 15.07 -3.02
C LEU A 78 -5.52 15.06 -1.94
N LYS A 79 -4.87 16.20 -1.71
CA LYS A 79 -3.84 16.37 -0.66
C LYS A 79 -4.35 15.97 0.73
N ALA A 80 -5.59 16.31 1.07
CA ALA A 80 -6.21 15.95 2.35
C ALA A 80 -6.30 14.43 2.56
N LEU A 81 -6.65 13.68 1.50
CA LEU A 81 -6.67 12.21 1.54
C LEU A 81 -5.26 11.63 1.63
N GLY A 82 -4.27 12.30 1.03
CA GLY A 82 -2.86 11.99 1.22
C GLY A 82 -2.45 12.05 2.69
N SER A 83 -2.78 13.14 3.37
CA SER A 83 -2.50 13.31 4.80
C SER A 83 -3.20 12.26 5.68
N GLU A 84 -4.44 11.88 5.35
CA GLU A 84 -5.15 10.80 6.03
C GLU A 84 -4.41 9.46 5.86
N LYS A 85 -4.10 9.10 4.61
CA LYS A 85 -3.42 7.84 4.31
C LYS A 85 -2.01 7.79 4.88
N TYR A 86 -1.28 8.90 4.89
CA TYR A 86 0.01 8.98 5.57
C TYR A 86 -0.08 8.60 7.04
N LYS A 87 -1.08 9.13 7.76
CA LYS A 87 -1.32 8.78 9.17
C LYS A 87 -1.66 7.30 9.32
N ASP A 88 -2.54 6.76 8.47
CA ASP A 88 -2.94 5.35 8.51
C ASP A 88 -1.75 4.41 8.27
N PHE A 89 -1.00 4.63 7.19
CA PHE A 89 0.14 3.80 6.81
C PHE A 89 1.28 3.90 7.82
N THR A 90 1.59 5.11 8.30
CA THR A 90 2.62 5.30 9.32
C THR A 90 2.22 4.59 10.60
N LYS A 91 0.99 4.77 11.09
CA LYS A 91 0.51 4.11 12.31
C LYS A 91 0.55 2.59 12.22
N ARG A 92 0.29 2.03 11.03
CA ARG A 92 0.18 0.58 10.84
C ARG A 92 1.52 -0.10 10.56
N TYR A 93 2.45 0.58 9.88
CA TYR A 93 3.61 -0.05 9.26
C TYR A 93 4.97 0.61 9.57
N ASP A 94 5.03 1.62 10.45
CA ASP A 94 6.27 2.30 10.87
C ASP A 94 7.42 1.36 11.28
N LYS A 95 7.10 0.19 11.83
CA LYS A 95 8.11 -0.81 12.24
C LYS A 95 8.73 -1.60 11.09
N ILE A 96 8.11 -1.59 9.90
CA ILE A 96 8.51 -2.45 8.79
C ILE A 96 8.91 -1.67 7.54
N TRP A 97 8.47 -0.42 7.38
CA TRP A 97 8.92 0.48 6.33
C TRP A 97 8.70 1.95 6.67
N ARG A 98 9.40 2.84 5.97
CA ARG A 98 9.29 4.30 6.11
C ARG A 98 8.30 4.84 5.09
N THR A 99 7.32 5.61 5.57
CA THR A 99 6.31 6.26 4.73
C THR A 99 6.61 7.76 4.62
N ALA A 100 6.54 8.32 3.41
CA ALA A 100 6.63 9.75 3.14
C ALA A 100 5.32 10.28 2.55
N LEU A 101 5.09 11.58 2.77
CA LEU A 101 4.00 12.33 2.17
C LEU A 101 4.58 13.45 1.31
N SER A 102 4.42 13.36 -0.01
CA SER A 102 4.81 14.41 -0.95
C SER A 102 3.54 15.09 -1.48
N ILE A 103 3.12 16.15 -0.81
CA ILE A 103 1.95 16.98 -1.16
C ILE A 103 2.31 18.48 -1.26
N GLY A 104 3.60 18.80 -1.31
CA GLY A 104 4.13 20.17 -1.35
C GLY A 104 3.84 20.89 -2.67
N ASP A 105 4.66 21.89 -2.96
CA ASP A 105 4.58 22.61 -4.23
C ASP A 105 5.01 21.70 -5.38
N ILE A 106 4.38 21.88 -6.54
CA ILE A 106 4.63 21.04 -7.72
C ILE A 106 6.08 21.20 -8.17
N ASP A 107 6.61 22.43 -8.14
CA ASP A 107 7.94 22.76 -8.63
C ASP A 107 9.10 22.48 -7.64
N SER A 108 8.83 21.93 -6.46
CA SER A 108 9.87 21.61 -5.47
C SER A 108 10.35 20.16 -5.58
N ALA A 109 11.64 19.94 -5.81
CA ALA A 109 12.22 18.59 -5.66
C ALA A 109 12.18 18.15 -4.19
N ASP A 110 11.82 16.88 -3.94
CA ASP A 110 11.82 16.27 -2.61
C ASP A 110 12.98 15.24 -2.50
N PRO A 111 14.26 15.67 -2.43
CA PRO A 111 15.40 14.75 -2.45
C PRO A 111 15.39 13.75 -1.28
N GLN A 112 14.73 14.12 -0.18
CA GLN A 112 14.58 13.27 1.02
C GLN A 112 13.79 11.98 0.76
N LEU A 113 12.99 11.91 -0.32
CA LEU A 113 12.22 10.70 -0.67
C LEU A 113 13.10 9.48 -0.96
N ILE A 114 14.40 9.68 -1.20
CA ILE A 114 15.37 8.58 -1.39
C ILE A 114 15.44 7.66 -0.16
N ASP A 115 15.15 8.16 1.03
CA ASP A 115 15.25 7.41 2.30
C ASP A 115 13.94 6.73 2.73
N TYR A 116 12.88 6.81 1.90
CA TYR A 116 11.55 6.28 2.19
C TYR A 116 11.14 5.13 1.27
N ASP A 117 10.30 4.24 1.76
CA ASP A 117 9.90 3.03 1.04
C ASP A 117 8.52 3.19 0.37
N LEU A 118 7.59 3.85 1.04
CA LEU A 118 6.25 4.17 0.55
C LEU A 118 6.11 5.68 0.41
N ILE A 119 5.76 6.15 -0.79
CA ILE A 119 5.54 7.58 -1.07
C ILE A 119 4.06 7.78 -1.38
N ILE A 120 3.40 8.64 -0.61
CA ILE A 120 2.01 9.03 -0.84
C ILE A 120 2.00 10.41 -1.49
N THR A 121 1.37 10.54 -2.65
CA THR A 121 1.41 11.79 -3.43
C THR A 121 0.18 11.95 -4.35
N PRO A 122 -0.26 13.18 -4.68
CA PRO A 122 -1.22 13.42 -5.73
C PRO A 122 -0.67 13.11 -7.13
N ALA A 123 -1.54 12.90 -8.10
CA ALA A 123 -1.12 12.58 -9.47
C ALA A 123 -0.30 13.73 -10.09
N GLU A 124 -0.70 14.97 -9.82
CA GLU A 124 -0.08 16.19 -10.34
C GLU A 124 1.34 16.39 -9.80
N LYS A 125 1.61 15.95 -8.58
CA LYS A 125 2.94 16.04 -7.95
C LYS A 125 3.85 14.88 -8.35
N LEU A 126 3.29 13.75 -8.74
CA LEU A 126 4.08 12.64 -9.28
C LEU A 126 4.60 12.95 -10.69
N ASP A 127 3.86 13.75 -11.47
CA ASP A 127 4.18 14.12 -12.85
C ASP A 127 5.20 15.27 -12.96
N SER A 128 5.46 15.98 -11.85
CA SER A 128 6.41 17.10 -11.76
C SER A 128 7.85 16.64 -11.52
#